data_AF-A0A6N2CGE6-F1
#
_entry.id   AF-A0A6N2CGE6-F1
#
_cell.length_a   1.000
_cell.length_b   1.000
_cell.length_c   1.000
_cell.angle_alpha   90.00
_cell.angle_beta   90.00
_cell.angle_gamma   90.00
#
_symmetry.space_group_name_H-M   'P 1'
#
loop_
_entity.id
_entity.type
_entity.pdbx_description
1 polymer ?
#
loop_
_entity_poly.entity_id
_entity_poly.type
_entity_poly.pdbx_seq_one_letter_code
_entity_poly.pdbx_strand_id
1 'polypeptide(L)'
;MKIHKIDHLFRLFCLILAGSILDARDINLGGSRDLVLRQEVRGEVMDLAQRLLSVKESDYPEQIVELKTPFSFEEEKTALAEVEEAEPEAAIVYDEASVLRLAAESFSKQVRGTLVRGETSLLQLSGGSLIRPGTSFPVTIPQAQGQSFVITISEITGNSYTLKLGESEQVVRLTGTASEGSGAVFSN
;
A
#
# COMPACT_ATOMS: atom_id res chain seq x y z
N MET A 1 20.42 50.01 -46.71
CA MET A 1 19.39 50.38 -45.72
C MET A 1 18.94 49.14 -44.96
N LYS A 2 19.52 48.91 -43.77
CA LYS A 2 19.22 47.81 -42.84
C LYS A 2 18.59 48.42 -41.59
N ILE A 3 17.28 48.62 -41.55
CA ILE A 3 16.60 49.19 -40.37
C ILE A 3 15.35 48.40 -39.95
N HIS A 4 14.72 47.60 -40.82
CA HIS A 4 13.47 46.90 -40.46
C HIS A 4 13.59 45.54 -39.77
N LYS A 5 14.78 44.94 -39.65
CA LYS A 5 14.93 43.63 -38.95
C LYS A 5 15.03 43.74 -37.42
N ILE A 6 15.34 44.93 -36.88
CA ILE A 6 15.53 45.14 -35.44
C ILE A 6 14.18 45.29 -34.72
N ASP A 7 13.16 45.88 -35.35
CA ASP A 7 11.84 46.08 -34.73
C ASP A 7 11.06 44.77 -34.51
N HIS A 8 11.19 43.79 -35.40
CA HIS A 8 10.54 42.49 -35.23
C HIS A 8 11.19 41.65 -34.13
N LEU A 9 12.52 41.78 -33.96
CA LEU A 9 13.27 41.06 -32.94
C LEU A 9 13.03 41.69 -31.56
N PHE A 10 12.88 43.02 -31.49
CA PHE A 10 12.51 43.73 -30.26
C PHE A 10 11.05 43.44 -29.85
N ARG A 11 10.11 43.35 -30.81
CA ARG A 11 8.71 42.95 -30.52
C ARG A 11 8.59 41.49 -30.06
N LEU A 12 9.37 40.58 -30.64
CA LEU A 12 9.42 39.18 -30.18
C LEU A 12 10.03 39.08 -28.78
N PHE A 13 11.09 39.85 -28.51
CA PHE A 13 11.74 39.91 -27.20
C PHE A 13 10.83 40.52 -26.11
N CYS A 14 10.05 41.56 -26.43
CA CYS A 14 9.05 42.11 -25.50
C CYS A 14 7.89 41.14 -25.22
N LEU A 15 7.50 40.30 -26.19
CA LEU A 15 6.47 39.26 -26.01
C LEU A 15 6.96 38.11 -25.12
N ILE A 16 8.25 37.78 -25.18
CA ILE A 16 8.87 36.75 -24.34
C ILE A 16 9.09 37.27 -22.90
N LEU A 17 9.44 38.54 -22.72
CA LEU A 17 9.55 39.16 -21.39
C LEU A 17 8.20 39.40 -20.71
N ALA A 18 7.13 39.69 -21.46
CA ALA A 18 5.77 39.80 -20.92
C ALA A 18 5.19 38.44 -20.47
N GLY A 19 5.74 37.32 -20.95
CA GLY A 19 5.33 35.97 -20.54
C GLY A 19 6.01 35.43 -19.28
N SER A 20 6.96 36.18 -18.69
CA SER A 20 7.81 35.69 -17.59
C SER A 20 7.51 36.33 -16.22
N ILE A 21 6.44 37.13 -16.11
CA ILE A 21 6.05 37.77 -14.85
C ILE A 21 4.63 37.31 -14.48
N LEU A 22 4.55 36.62 -13.33
CA LEU A 22 3.37 36.12 -12.61
C LEU A 22 2.76 34.81 -13.10
N ASP A 23 3.01 33.72 -12.35
CA ASP A 23 1.92 33.07 -11.60
C ASP A 23 2.46 32.08 -10.54
N ALA A 24 3.15 32.60 -9.52
CA ALA A 24 3.12 31.93 -8.22
C ALA A 24 1.77 32.29 -7.57
N ARG A 25 0.67 31.78 -8.12
CA ARG A 25 -0.62 31.84 -7.43
C ARG A 25 -0.55 30.84 -6.29
N ASP A 26 -0.39 31.35 -5.07
CA ASP A 26 -0.75 30.59 -3.88
C ASP A 26 -2.22 30.20 -4.03
N ILE A 27 -2.49 28.93 -4.36
CA ILE A 27 -3.85 28.42 -4.39
C ILE A 27 -4.32 28.36 -2.95
N ASN A 28 -5.03 29.41 -2.53
CA ASN A 28 -5.63 29.45 -1.21
C ASN A 28 -6.88 28.58 -1.22
N LEU A 29 -6.76 27.35 -0.70
CA LEU A 29 -7.86 26.40 -0.52
C LEU A 29 -8.79 26.80 0.65
N GLY A 30 -8.81 28.08 1.01
CA GLY A 30 -9.60 28.63 2.12
C GLY A 30 -11.10 28.46 1.88
N GLY A 31 -11.67 27.45 2.51
CA GLY A 31 -13.10 27.15 2.56
C GLY A 31 -13.40 26.19 3.70
N SER A 32 -14.68 26.05 4.08
CA SER A 32 -15.09 25.01 5.03
C SER A 32 -14.72 23.64 4.47
N ARG A 33 -14.20 22.74 5.32
CA ARG A 33 -13.77 21.38 4.93
C ARG A 33 -14.85 20.54 4.24
N ASP A 34 -16.11 20.93 4.42
CA ASP A 34 -17.28 20.25 3.87
C ASP A 34 -17.76 20.84 2.53
N LEU A 35 -17.08 21.86 1.98
CA LEU A 35 -17.43 22.44 0.68
C LEU A 35 -16.57 21.87 -0.44
N VAL A 36 -17.23 21.45 -1.52
CA VAL A 36 -16.55 21.09 -2.77
C VAL A 36 -16.04 22.37 -3.45
N LEU A 37 -14.77 22.36 -3.86
CA LEU A 37 -14.17 23.45 -4.62
C LEU A 37 -14.98 23.74 -5.89
N ARG A 38 -15.08 25.02 -6.24
CA ARG A 38 -15.71 25.44 -7.50
C ARG A 38 -15.00 24.81 -8.70
N GLN A 39 -15.72 24.60 -9.79
CA GLN A 39 -15.22 23.85 -10.94
C GLN A 39 -13.96 24.47 -11.54
N GLU A 40 -13.88 25.79 -11.55
CA GLU A 40 -12.73 26.54 -12.08
C GLU A 40 -11.48 26.30 -11.23
N VAL A 41 -11.62 26.40 -9.90
CA VAL A 41 -10.53 26.18 -8.94
C VAL A 41 -10.04 24.72 -8.98
N ARG A 42 -10.95 23.76 -9.18
CA ARG A 42 -10.56 22.35 -9.34
C ARG A 42 -9.68 22.14 -10.57
N GLY A 43 -9.99 22.80 -11.69
CA GLY A 43 -9.14 22.76 -12.89
C GLY A 43 -7.75 23.31 -12.61
N GLU A 44 -7.67 24.48 -11.98
CA GLU A 44 -6.40 25.13 -11.64
C GLU A 44 -5.53 24.29 -10.69
N VAL A 45 -6.14 23.66 -9.68
CA VAL A 45 -5.43 22.76 -8.75
C VAL A 45 -4.91 21.52 -9.48
N MET A 46 -5.71 20.92 -10.36
CA MET A 46 -5.28 19.73 -11.10
C MET A 46 -4.17 20.06 -12.09
N ASP A 47 -4.25 21.20 -12.79
CA ASP A 47 -3.20 21.65 -13.70
C ASP A 47 -1.89 21.97 -12.95
N LEU A 48 -1.98 22.59 -11.77
CA LEU A 48 -0.81 22.83 -10.91
C LEU A 48 -0.22 21.53 -10.39
N ALA A 49 -1.05 20.60 -9.90
CA ALA A 49 -0.61 19.29 -9.44
C ALA A 49 0.09 18.51 -10.57
N GLN A 50 -0.49 18.53 -11.76
CA GLN A 50 0.11 17.89 -12.93
C GLN A 50 1.45 18.54 -13.29
N ARG A 51 1.58 19.87 -13.24
CA ARG A 51 2.86 20.55 -13.49
C ARG A 51 3.92 20.18 -12.46
N LEU A 52 3.59 20.17 -11.18
CA LEU A 52 4.53 19.80 -10.11
C LEU A 52 4.97 18.33 -10.21
N LEU A 53 4.03 17.43 -10.47
CA LEU A 53 4.31 16.00 -10.61
C LEU A 53 4.96 15.63 -11.94
N SER A 54 4.84 16.48 -12.97
CA SER A 54 5.49 16.29 -14.27
C SER A 54 6.92 16.84 -14.31
N VAL A 55 7.40 17.46 -13.22
CA VAL A 55 8.84 17.77 -13.08
C VAL A 55 9.56 16.43 -13.01
N LYS A 56 10.11 16.02 -14.16
CA LYS A 56 10.95 14.84 -14.27
C LYS A 56 12.20 15.09 -13.43
N GLU A 57 12.23 14.47 -12.25
CA GLU A 57 13.36 14.36 -11.32
C GLU A 57 14.61 13.80 -12.00
N SER A 58 15.25 14.58 -12.88
CA SER A 58 16.56 14.19 -13.43
C SER A 58 17.68 14.35 -12.42
N ASP A 59 17.47 15.13 -11.35
CA ASP A 59 18.53 15.53 -10.41
C ASP A 59 18.31 15.02 -8.98
N TYR A 60 17.19 14.35 -8.70
CA TYR A 60 16.88 13.81 -7.38
C TYR A 60 17.82 12.67 -6.93
N PRO A 61 18.26 11.73 -7.79
CA PRO A 61 19.23 10.72 -7.35
C PRO A 61 20.62 11.31 -7.10
N GLU A 62 20.97 12.44 -7.73
CA GLU A 62 22.27 13.11 -7.51
C GLU A 62 22.29 13.89 -6.18
N GLN A 63 21.17 14.51 -5.80
CA GLN A 63 21.04 15.23 -4.52
C GLN A 63 21.02 14.30 -3.29
N ILE A 64 20.59 13.04 -3.44
CA ILE A 64 20.61 12.06 -2.34
C ILE A 64 22.05 11.65 -1.98
N VAL A 65 22.98 11.66 -2.94
CA VAL A 65 24.39 11.29 -2.68
C VAL A 65 25.14 12.37 -1.91
N GLU A 66 24.79 13.65 -2.09
CA GLU A 66 25.41 14.76 -1.34
C GLU A 66 24.84 14.95 0.07
N LEU A 67 23.66 14.38 0.36
CA LEU A 67 23.07 14.40 1.69
C LEU A 67 23.81 13.42 2.61
N LYS A 68 24.81 13.93 3.33
CA LYS A 68 25.41 13.23 4.47
C LYS A 68 24.31 12.90 5.48
N THR A 69 23.94 11.63 5.57
CA THR A 69 22.99 11.16 6.57
C THR A 69 23.59 11.40 7.97
N PRO A 70 22.90 12.13 8.87
CA PRO A 70 23.34 12.25 10.26
C PRO A 70 23.20 10.92 11.03
N PHE A 71 22.57 9.92 10.42
CA PHE A 71 22.56 8.55 10.87
C PHE A 71 23.82 7.83 10.37
N SER A 72 24.91 7.93 11.13
CA SER A 72 26.00 6.97 11.03
C SER A 72 25.60 5.74 11.84
N PHE A 73 25.18 4.67 11.15
CA PHE A 73 25.19 3.35 11.78
C PHE A 73 26.63 2.87 11.75
N GLU A 74 27.28 2.84 12.91
CA GLU A 74 28.47 2.02 13.09
C GLU A 74 28.00 0.59 12.86
N GLU A 75 28.30 0.03 11.68
CA GLU A 75 28.28 -1.40 11.50
C GLU A 75 29.33 -1.95 12.46
N GLU A 76 28.89 -2.37 13.64
CA GLU A 76 29.61 -3.35 14.42
C GLU A 76 29.79 -4.55 13.50
N LYS A 77 30.98 -4.59 12.90
CA LYS A 77 31.57 -5.75 12.27
C LYS A 77 31.66 -6.81 13.36
N THR A 78 30.58 -7.53 13.58
CA THR A 78 30.57 -8.78 14.34
C THR A 78 31.64 -9.63 13.68
N ALA A 79 32.79 -9.71 14.37
CA ALA A 79 33.78 -10.71 14.11
C ALA A 79 33.05 -12.04 14.00
N LEU A 80 33.31 -12.75 12.90
CA LEU A 80 32.95 -14.14 12.74
C LEU A 80 33.64 -14.91 13.88
N ALA A 81 33.00 -14.93 15.04
CA ALA A 81 33.24 -15.93 16.05
C ALA A 81 32.84 -17.25 15.39
N GLU A 82 33.86 -18.07 15.18
CA GLU A 82 33.80 -19.50 14.92
C GLU A 82 32.48 -20.09 15.42
N VAL A 83 31.55 -20.29 14.48
CA VAL A 83 30.30 -20.98 14.75
C VAL A 83 30.71 -22.43 14.91
N GLU A 84 30.84 -22.80 16.18
CA GLU A 84 30.82 -24.17 16.68
C GLU A 84 29.79 -24.95 15.85
N GLU A 85 30.26 -26.05 15.28
CA GLU A 85 29.53 -26.97 14.40
C GLU A 85 28.21 -27.37 15.08
N ALA A 86 27.16 -26.61 14.77
CA ALA A 86 25.82 -26.88 15.30
C ALA A 86 25.39 -28.23 14.73
N GLU A 87 25.17 -29.17 15.65
CA GLU A 87 24.57 -30.46 15.39
C GLU A 87 23.41 -30.30 14.39
N PRO A 88 23.24 -31.21 13.42
CA PRO A 88 22.17 -31.08 12.44
C PRO A 88 20.84 -31.05 13.18
N GLU A 89 20.25 -29.85 13.27
CA GLU A 89 18.91 -29.66 13.82
C GLU A 89 18.00 -30.61 13.06
N ALA A 90 17.45 -31.59 13.80
CA ALA A 90 16.56 -32.60 13.26
C ALA A 90 15.53 -31.92 12.38
N ALA A 91 15.44 -32.32 11.11
CA ALA A 91 14.45 -31.79 10.17
C ALA A 91 13.06 -31.90 10.82
N ILE A 92 12.55 -30.78 11.33
CA ILE A 92 11.25 -30.73 11.99
C ILE A 92 10.24 -30.91 10.87
N VAL A 93 9.76 -32.13 10.70
CA VAL A 93 8.66 -32.43 9.78
C VAL A 93 7.40 -31.83 10.39
N TYR A 94 6.97 -30.70 9.82
CA TYR A 94 5.72 -30.07 10.22
C TYR A 94 4.55 -30.85 9.66
N ASP A 95 3.67 -31.30 10.56
CA ASP A 95 2.35 -31.80 10.18
C ASP A 95 1.48 -30.67 9.59
N GLU A 96 0.67 -30.99 8.60
CA GLU A 96 -0.21 -30.03 7.90
C GLU A 96 -1.12 -29.28 8.89
N ALA A 97 -1.63 -29.97 9.91
CA ALA A 97 -2.44 -29.38 10.96
C ALA A 97 -1.67 -28.35 11.81
N SER A 98 -0.37 -28.58 12.03
CA SER A 98 0.49 -27.64 12.77
C SER A 98 0.78 -26.39 11.94
N VAL A 99 1.03 -26.55 10.63
CA VAL A 99 1.19 -25.45 9.68
C VAL A 99 -0.08 -24.60 9.62
N LEU A 100 -1.24 -25.24 9.47
CA LEU A 100 -2.52 -24.54 9.44
C LEU A 100 -2.77 -23.76 10.72
N ARG A 101 -2.43 -24.32 11.89
CA ARG A 101 -2.63 -23.63 13.17
C ARG A 101 -1.81 -22.36 13.27
N LEU A 102 -0.52 -22.43 12.90
CA LEU A 102 0.37 -21.27 12.89
C LEU A 102 -0.09 -20.22 11.85
N ALA A 103 -0.49 -20.68 10.68
CA ALA A 103 -1.03 -19.81 9.64
C ALA A 103 -2.34 -19.14 10.09
N ALA A 104 -3.25 -19.86 10.74
CA ALA A 104 -4.49 -19.30 11.28
C ALA A 104 -4.20 -18.22 12.34
N GLU A 105 -3.23 -18.45 13.24
CA GLU A 105 -2.87 -17.47 14.26
C GLU A 105 -2.26 -16.19 13.66
N SER A 106 -1.38 -16.34 12.67
CA SER A 106 -0.76 -15.18 12.00
C SER A 106 -1.74 -14.44 11.09
N PHE A 107 -2.52 -15.18 10.31
CA PHE A 107 -3.48 -14.61 9.36
C PHE A 107 -4.68 -13.96 10.05
N SER A 108 -5.18 -14.54 11.15
CA SER A 108 -6.30 -13.94 11.92
C SER A 108 -6.02 -12.52 12.40
N LYS A 109 -4.75 -12.16 12.66
CA LYS A 109 -4.35 -10.78 13.02
C LYS A 109 -4.52 -9.78 11.87
N GLN A 110 -4.49 -10.26 10.63
CA GLN A 110 -4.69 -9.45 9.43
C GLN A 110 -6.14 -9.42 8.98
N VAL A 111 -6.99 -10.32 9.48
CA VAL A 111 -8.40 -10.36 9.12
C VAL A 111 -9.20 -9.41 10.00
N ARG A 112 -9.93 -8.50 9.37
CA ARG A 112 -10.81 -7.55 10.06
C ARG A 112 -12.23 -8.10 10.21
N GLY A 113 -12.73 -8.80 9.20
CA GLY A 113 -14.12 -9.24 9.18
C GLY A 113 -14.50 -9.94 7.88
N THR A 114 -15.79 -10.17 7.72
CA THR A 114 -16.39 -10.80 6.54
C THR A 114 -17.51 -9.93 6.00
N LEU A 115 -17.66 -9.92 4.68
CA LEU A 115 -18.74 -9.25 3.97
C LEU A 115 -19.50 -10.28 3.17
N VAL A 116 -20.76 -10.51 3.53
CA VAL A 116 -21.66 -11.44 2.86
C VAL A 116 -22.80 -10.65 2.23
N ARG A 117 -23.00 -10.82 0.91
CA ARG A 117 -24.07 -10.20 0.14
C ARG A 117 -24.66 -11.20 -0.85
N GLY A 118 -25.85 -11.71 -0.54
CA GLY A 118 -26.47 -12.79 -1.31
C GLY A 118 -25.56 -14.00 -1.36
N GLU A 119 -25.17 -14.42 -2.56
CA GLU A 119 -24.26 -15.56 -2.79
C GLU A 119 -22.77 -15.17 -2.72
N THR A 120 -22.45 -13.88 -2.58
CA THR A 120 -21.06 -13.43 -2.51
C THR A 120 -20.59 -13.33 -1.05
N SER A 121 -19.60 -14.13 -0.69
CA SER A 121 -18.86 -14.02 0.57
C SER A 121 -17.44 -13.51 0.33
N LEU A 122 -16.99 -12.52 1.10
CA LEU A 122 -15.65 -11.94 1.02
C LEU A 122 -15.03 -11.82 2.41
N LEU A 123 -13.73 -12.03 2.49
CA LEU A 123 -12.93 -11.81 3.69
C LEU A 123 -12.26 -10.45 3.60
N GLN A 124 -12.47 -9.60 4.60
CA GLN A 124 -11.87 -8.27 4.66
C GLN A 124 -10.58 -8.32 5.48
N LEU A 125 -9.50 -7.83 4.88
CA LEU A 125 -8.22 -7.63 5.56
C LEU A 125 -8.14 -6.26 6.22
N SER A 126 -7.23 -6.12 7.20
CA SER A 126 -6.94 -4.88 7.91
C SER A 126 -6.46 -3.75 6.97
N GLY A 127 -5.81 -4.10 5.86
CA GLY A 127 -5.42 -3.17 4.79
C GLY A 127 -6.55 -2.76 3.83
N GLY A 128 -7.79 -3.20 4.06
CA GLY A 128 -8.95 -2.86 3.21
C GLY A 128 -9.14 -3.77 2.00
N SER A 129 -8.18 -4.65 1.70
CA SER A 129 -8.30 -5.67 0.65
C SER A 129 -9.43 -6.66 0.95
N LEU A 130 -10.08 -7.12 -0.13
CA LEU A 130 -11.14 -8.14 -0.07
C LEU A 130 -10.68 -9.41 -0.76
N ILE A 131 -10.81 -10.54 -0.08
CA ILE A 131 -10.41 -11.86 -0.56
C ILE A 131 -11.65 -12.72 -0.79
N ARG A 132 -11.65 -13.47 -1.90
CA ARG A 132 -12.72 -14.42 -2.25
C ARG A 132 -12.39 -15.83 -1.77
N PRO A 133 -13.39 -16.71 -1.56
CA PRO A 133 -13.16 -18.14 -1.42
C PRO A 133 -12.41 -18.66 -2.65
N GLY A 134 -11.56 -19.66 -2.46
CA GLY A 134 -10.65 -20.20 -3.46
C GLY A 134 -9.32 -19.44 -3.60
N THR A 135 -9.10 -18.36 -2.85
CA THR A 135 -7.81 -17.64 -2.89
C THR A 135 -6.74 -18.42 -2.15
N SER A 136 -5.61 -18.64 -2.82
CA SER A 136 -4.44 -19.32 -2.26
C SER A 136 -3.28 -18.36 -2.04
N PHE A 137 -2.51 -18.56 -0.98
CA PHE A 137 -1.31 -17.78 -0.70
C PHE A 137 -0.20 -18.66 -0.10
N PRO A 138 1.07 -18.37 -0.41
CA PRO A 138 2.20 -19.08 0.17
C PRO A 138 2.43 -18.62 1.62
N VAL A 139 2.71 -19.57 2.51
CA VAL A 139 3.13 -19.34 3.89
C VAL A 139 4.46 -20.02 4.13
N THR A 140 5.45 -19.26 4.57
CA THR A 140 6.77 -19.76 4.93
C THR A 140 6.88 -19.85 6.45
N ILE A 141 7.31 -21.00 6.96
CA ILE A 141 7.63 -21.17 8.37
C ILE A 141 9.14 -21.02 8.54
N PRO A 142 9.64 -20.06 9.33
CA PRO A 142 11.09 -19.83 9.49
C PRO A 142 11.86 -21.07 9.94
N GLN A 143 11.23 -21.91 10.75
CA GLN A 143 11.79 -23.14 11.31
C GLN A 143 11.79 -24.33 10.33
N ALA A 144 11.09 -24.23 9.19
CA ALA A 144 11.00 -25.28 8.17
C ALA A 144 12.05 -25.13 7.05
N GLN A 145 13.21 -24.51 7.34
CA GLN A 145 14.36 -24.38 6.43
C GLN A 145 14.00 -23.85 5.02
N GLY A 146 13.04 -22.92 4.92
CA GLY A 146 12.63 -22.31 3.65
C GLY A 146 11.54 -23.04 2.88
N GLN A 147 10.89 -24.06 3.47
CA GLN A 147 9.71 -24.69 2.88
C GLN A 147 8.51 -23.73 2.87
N SER A 148 7.85 -23.65 1.71
CA SER A 148 6.63 -22.84 1.51
C SER A 148 5.41 -23.74 1.37
N PHE A 149 4.36 -23.42 2.11
CA PHE A 149 3.09 -24.14 2.13
C PHE A 149 2.01 -23.28 1.49
N VAL A 150 1.29 -23.81 0.50
CA VAL A 150 0.22 -23.08 -0.18
C VAL A 150 -1.09 -23.32 0.56
N ILE A 151 -1.57 -22.31 1.26
CA ILE A 151 -2.84 -22.36 1.99
C ILE A 151 -3.93 -21.73 1.15
N THR A 152 -5.10 -22.36 1.12
CA THR A 152 -6.27 -21.89 0.38
C THR A 152 -7.39 -21.56 1.33
N ILE A 153 -8.09 -20.44 1.11
CA ILE A 153 -9.34 -20.14 1.82
C ILE A 153 -10.45 -20.90 1.10
N SER A 154 -10.92 -22.02 1.65
CA SER A 154 -11.93 -22.85 0.97
C SER A 154 -13.33 -22.25 1.09
N GLU A 155 -13.66 -21.69 2.25
CA GLU A 155 -15.00 -21.19 2.56
C GLU A 155 -14.94 -19.91 3.39
N ILE A 156 -15.92 -19.02 3.20
CA ILE A 156 -16.12 -17.79 3.96
C ILE A 156 -17.61 -17.69 4.32
N THR A 157 -17.91 -17.58 5.61
CA THR A 157 -19.26 -17.39 6.14
C THR A 157 -19.40 -16.01 6.79
N GLY A 158 -20.55 -15.72 7.38
CA GLY A 158 -20.81 -14.42 8.02
C GLY A 158 -19.93 -14.11 9.24
N ASN A 159 -19.31 -15.11 9.87
CA ASN A 159 -18.47 -14.92 11.06
C ASN A 159 -17.28 -15.88 11.13
N SER A 160 -16.98 -16.61 10.05
CA SER A 160 -15.87 -17.55 10.02
C SER A 160 -15.30 -17.68 8.61
N TYR A 161 -14.10 -18.25 8.53
CA TYR A 161 -13.51 -18.69 7.28
C TYR A 161 -12.74 -19.98 7.50
N THR A 162 -12.56 -20.76 6.44
CA THR A 162 -11.89 -22.06 6.49
C THR A 162 -10.59 -22.00 5.69
N LEU A 163 -9.48 -22.35 6.34
CA LEU A 163 -8.18 -22.52 5.72
C LEU A 163 -7.97 -24.00 5.38
N LYS A 164 -7.39 -24.25 4.21
CA LYS A 164 -7.11 -25.60 3.71
C LYS A 164 -5.66 -25.72 3.26
N LEU A 165 -5.03 -26.82 3.63
CA LEU A 165 -3.71 -27.24 3.18
C LEU A 165 -3.77 -28.74 2.93
N GLY A 166 -3.60 -29.17 1.68
CA GLY A 166 -3.73 -30.59 1.33
C GLY A 166 -5.12 -31.14 1.66
N GLU A 167 -5.16 -32.19 2.48
CA GLU A 167 -6.40 -32.80 2.98
C GLU A 167 -6.86 -32.20 4.32
N SER A 168 -6.00 -31.41 4.95
CA SER A 168 -6.25 -30.79 6.25
C SER A 168 -7.04 -29.48 6.10
N GLU A 169 -8.00 -29.26 7.00
CA GLU A 169 -8.83 -28.05 7.05
C GLU A 169 -8.90 -27.50 8.47
N GLN A 170 -8.89 -26.16 8.58
CA GLN A 170 -9.04 -25.46 9.84
C GLN A 170 -10.02 -24.30 9.72
N VAL A 171 -11.08 -24.35 10.53
CA VAL A 171 -12.07 -23.27 10.63
C VAL A 171 -11.60 -22.24 11.65
N VAL A 172 -11.52 -20.98 11.21
CA VAL A 172 -11.21 -19.83 12.05
C VAL A 172 -12.47 -19.01 12.27
N ARG A 173 -12.83 -18.81 13.54
CA ARG A 173 -13.98 -17.99 13.93
C ARG A 173 -13.53 -16.57 14.22
N LEU A 174 -14.25 -15.60 13.68
CA LEU A 174 -14.06 -14.19 13.95
C LEU A 174 -14.88 -13.84 15.19
N THR A 175 -14.19 -13.63 16.31
CA THR A 175 -14.80 -13.06 17.51
C THR A 175 -15.11 -11.59 17.24
N GLY A 176 -16.32 -11.32 16.74
CA GLY A 176 -16.80 -9.96 16.60
C GLY A 176 -17.17 -9.39 17.98
N THR A 177 -16.54 -8.28 18.37
CA THR A 177 -17.31 -7.22 19.02
C THR A 177 -18.29 -6.72 17.96
N ALA A 178 -19.49 -7.30 17.96
CA ALA A 178 -20.58 -6.83 17.12
C ALA A 178 -20.82 -5.36 17.47
N SER A 179 -20.27 -4.45 16.67
CA SER A 179 -20.86 -3.13 16.50
C SER A 179 -22.22 -3.40 15.88
N GLU A 180 -23.25 -3.44 16.71
CA GLU A 180 -24.64 -3.30 16.30
C GLU A 180 -24.79 -1.94 15.61
N GLY A 181 -24.37 -1.89 14.35
CA GLY A 181 -24.75 -0.83 13.44
C GLY A 181 -26.24 -0.95 13.24
N SER A 182 -27.01 -0.20 14.04
CA SER A 182 -28.42 0.11 13.83
C SER A 182 -28.60 0.70 12.42
N GLY A 183 -28.71 -0.17 11.43
CA GLY A 183 -29.10 0.18 10.07
C GLY A 183 -30.60 0.45 10.05
N ALA A 184 -30.98 1.55 9.40
CA ALA A 184 -32.36 1.98 9.24
C ALA A 184 -33.22 0.87 8.58
N VAL A 185 -34.27 0.46 9.28
CA VAL A 185 -35.34 -0.38 8.73
C VAL A 185 -36.25 0.53 7.92
N PHE A 186 -36.25 0.38 6.59
CA PHE A 186 -37.35 0.87 5.77
C PHE A 186 -38.51 -0.12 5.88
N SER A 187 -39.52 0.25 6.66
CA SER A 187 -40.84 -0.37 6.61
C SER A 187 -41.63 0.24 5.45
N ASN A 188 -42.09 -0.61 4.53
CA ASN A 188 -43.19 -0.30 3.60
C ASN A 188 -44.53 -0.19 4.34
#